data_AF-A0A0Q8REF3-F1
#
_entry.id   AF-A0A0Q8REF3-F1
#
_cell.length_a   1.000
_cell.length_b   1.000
_cell.length_c   1.000
_cell.angle_alpha   90.00
_cell.angle_beta   90.00
_cell.angle_gamma   90.00
#
_symmetry.space_group_name_H-M   'P 1'
#
loop_
_entity.id
_entity.type
_entity.pdbx_description
1 polymer ?
#
loop_
_entity_poly.entity_id
_entity_poly.type
_entity_poly.pdbx_seq_one_letter_code
_entity_poly.pdbx_strand_id
1 'polypeptide(L)'
;MALLEQHQPVLLAAHGGDPQALAKLLAVCQPDIRRYARRNCLVSDVDDAVQEALLVMSRRLSSLKVLAAFSGWLFKVVQRECRRLGRRAFNYDPYDEERAEQWLASRDDAGLRMELVQALESLPRDYLQIVLLRDFEELSIAEIAQELGLTTAATKSRLHRARTLAREYLVG
;
A
#
# COMPACT_ATOMS: atom_id res chain seq x y z
N MET A 1 7.73 -6.44 8.53
CA MET A 1 9.17 -6.46 8.85
C MET A 1 9.87 -7.81 8.59
N ALA A 2 9.20 -8.97 8.67
CA ALA A 2 9.87 -10.28 8.58
C ALA A 2 10.52 -10.68 7.23
N LEU A 3 10.12 -10.08 6.10
CA LEU A 3 10.52 -10.54 4.75
C LEU A 3 11.92 -10.08 4.32
N LEU A 4 12.35 -8.91 4.80
CA LEU A 4 13.61 -8.27 4.41
C LEU A 4 14.82 -8.91 5.09
N GLU A 5 14.71 -9.28 6.37
CA GLU A 5 15.84 -9.79 7.16
C GLU A 5 16.22 -11.24 6.81
N GLN A 6 15.24 -12.11 6.50
CA GLN A 6 15.53 -13.52 6.19
C GLN A 6 16.03 -13.77 4.75
N HIS A 7 15.81 -12.82 3.82
CA HIS A 7 16.09 -13.03 2.39
C HIS A 7 16.90 -11.91 1.73
N GLN A 8 17.52 -11.03 2.52
CA GLN A 8 18.37 -9.94 2.04
C GLN A 8 19.40 -10.33 0.95
N PRO A 9 20.15 -11.45 1.06
CA PRO A 9 21.10 -11.83 0.01
C PRO A 9 20.40 -12.24 -1.30
N VAL A 10 19.24 -12.90 -1.22
CA VAL A 10 18.45 -13.28 -2.40
C VAL A 10 17.84 -12.04 -3.05
N LEU A 11 17.35 -11.09 -2.24
CA LEU A 11 16.81 -9.82 -2.72
C LEU A 11 17.88 -9.00 -3.46
N LEU A 12 19.10 -8.89 -2.91
CA LEU A 12 20.21 -8.17 -3.52
C LEU A 12 20.61 -8.79 -4.87
N ALA A 13 20.76 -10.13 -4.93
CA ALA A 13 21.11 -10.82 -6.17
C ALA A 13 20.01 -10.67 -7.24
N ALA A 14 18.74 -10.81 -6.84
CA ALA A 14 17.59 -10.63 -7.73
C ALA A 14 17.49 -9.19 -8.26
N HIS A 15 17.75 -8.20 -7.41
CA HIS A 15 17.81 -6.79 -7.80
C HIS A 15 18.95 -6.51 -8.79
N GLY A 16 20.09 -7.14 -8.60
CA GLY A 16 21.24 -7.13 -9.52
C GLY A 16 21.02 -7.87 -10.84
N GLY A 17 19.84 -8.47 -11.06
CA GLY A 17 19.47 -9.11 -12.31
C GLY A 17 19.72 -10.62 -12.38
N ASP A 18 20.06 -11.28 -11.26
CA ASP A 18 20.19 -12.74 -11.22
C ASP A 18 18.82 -13.42 -11.40
N PRO A 19 18.60 -14.17 -12.51
CA PRO A 19 17.32 -14.81 -12.79
C PRO A 19 16.95 -15.92 -11.79
N GLN A 20 17.95 -16.62 -11.24
CA GLN A 20 17.71 -17.69 -10.26
C GLN A 20 17.33 -17.11 -8.90
N ALA A 21 18.01 -16.04 -8.49
CA ALA A 21 17.65 -15.31 -7.29
C ALA A 21 16.24 -14.70 -7.41
N LEU A 22 15.89 -14.16 -8.59
CA LEU A 22 14.55 -13.64 -8.84
C LEU A 22 13.48 -14.72 -8.73
N ALA A 23 13.69 -15.89 -9.35
CA ALA A 23 12.76 -17.01 -9.25
C ALA A 23 12.56 -17.46 -7.78
N LYS A 24 13.65 -17.54 -7.01
CA LYS A 24 13.61 -17.87 -5.59
C LYS A 24 12.85 -16.81 -4.78
N LEU A 25 13.10 -15.53 -5.06
CA LEU A 25 12.42 -14.42 -4.39
C LEU A 25 10.91 -14.45 -4.67
N LEU A 26 10.50 -14.68 -5.93
CA LEU A 26 9.09 -14.83 -6.32
C LEU A 26 8.40 -15.95 -5.54
N ALA A 27 9.03 -17.12 -5.46
CA ALA A 27 8.49 -18.27 -4.73
C ALA A 27 8.33 -17.99 -3.23
N VAL A 28 9.32 -17.33 -2.61
CA VAL A 28 9.30 -16.97 -1.19
C VAL A 28 8.25 -15.91 -0.89
N CYS A 29 8.05 -14.92 -1.77
CA CYS A 29 7.10 -13.84 -1.55
C CYS A 29 5.64 -14.24 -1.82
N GLN A 30 5.41 -15.25 -2.66
CA GLN A 30 4.07 -15.64 -3.11
C GLN A 30 3.07 -15.93 -1.96
N PRO A 31 3.42 -16.68 -0.89
CA PRO A 31 2.50 -16.93 0.22
C PRO A 31 2.07 -15.65 0.95
N ASP A 32 2.99 -14.69 1.12
CA ASP A 32 2.71 -13.40 1.76
C ASP A 32 1.87 -12.49 0.89
N ILE A 33 2.19 -12.42 -0.41
CA ILE A 33 1.37 -11.72 -1.41
C ILE A 33 -0.06 -12.27 -1.38
N ARG A 34 -0.24 -13.60 -1.38
CA ARG A 34 -1.55 -14.26 -1.33
C ARG A 34 -2.29 -13.98 -0.02
N ARG A 35 -1.60 -14.04 1.12
CA ARG A 35 -2.18 -13.70 2.43
C ARG A 35 -2.66 -12.26 2.47
N TYR A 36 -1.89 -11.33 1.91
CA TYR A 36 -2.27 -9.93 1.84
C TYR A 36 -3.43 -9.69 0.86
N ALA A 37 -3.41 -10.32 -0.32
CA ALA A 37 -4.48 -10.24 -1.32
C ALA A 37 -5.81 -10.75 -0.75
N ARG A 38 -5.84 -11.88 -0.04
CA ARG A 38 -7.07 -12.42 0.60
C ARG A 38 -7.75 -11.44 1.56
N ARG A 39 -7.00 -10.50 2.15
CA ARG A 39 -7.53 -9.48 3.07
C ARG A 39 -8.00 -8.21 2.35
N ASN A 40 -7.58 -7.98 1.10
CA ASN A 40 -7.72 -6.70 0.41
C ASN A 40 -8.43 -6.78 -0.97
N CYS A 41 -8.49 -7.97 -1.58
CA CYS A 41 -9.17 -8.25 -2.84
C CYS A 41 -10.57 -8.85 -2.60
N LEU A 42 -11.42 -8.82 -3.62
CA LEU A 42 -12.55 -9.74 -3.70
C LEU A 42 -12.03 -11.18 -3.77
N VAL A 43 -12.81 -12.14 -3.24
CA VAL A 43 -12.41 -13.56 -3.22
C VAL A 43 -12.10 -14.09 -4.61
N SER A 44 -12.87 -13.67 -5.62
CA SER A 44 -12.67 -14.03 -7.04
C SER A 44 -11.35 -13.53 -7.63
N ASP A 45 -10.80 -12.44 -7.09
CA ASP A 45 -9.71 -11.69 -7.71
C ASP A 45 -8.35 -12.01 -7.07
N VAL A 46 -8.34 -12.82 -6.01
CA VAL A 46 -7.13 -13.10 -5.23
C VAL A 46 -6.05 -13.74 -6.10
N ASP A 47 -6.40 -14.73 -6.92
CA ASP A 47 -5.42 -15.46 -7.73
C ASP A 47 -4.81 -14.57 -8.84
N ASP A 48 -5.65 -13.75 -9.47
CA ASP A 48 -5.24 -12.80 -10.49
C ASP A 48 -4.36 -11.69 -9.90
N ALA A 49 -4.75 -11.12 -8.76
CA ALA A 49 -3.96 -10.10 -8.08
C ALA A 49 -2.58 -10.62 -7.65
N VAL A 50 -2.52 -11.89 -7.20
CA VAL A 50 -1.25 -12.55 -6.85
C VAL A 50 -0.36 -12.69 -8.09
N GLN A 51 -0.91 -13.16 -9.21
CA GLN A 51 -0.14 -13.29 -10.45
C GLN A 51 0.39 -11.94 -10.93
N GLU A 52 -0.48 -10.93 -11.00
CA GLU A 52 -0.12 -9.59 -11.47
C GLU A 52 0.93 -8.95 -10.57
N ALA A 53 0.81 -9.10 -9.25
CA ALA A 53 1.82 -8.61 -8.32
C ALA A 53 3.19 -9.29 -8.51
N LEU A 54 3.21 -10.60 -8.78
CA LEU A 54 4.45 -11.33 -9.08
C LEU A 54 5.07 -10.89 -10.42
N LEU A 55 4.25 -10.63 -11.45
CA LEU A 55 4.70 -10.11 -12.74
C LEU A 55 5.25 -8.68 -12.63
N VAL A 56 4.60 -7.82 -11.85
CA VAL A 56 5.11 -6.48 -11.56
C VAL A 56 6.42 -6.60 -10.78
N MET A 57 6.50 -7.51 -9.81
CA MET A 57 7.72 -7.74 -9.06
C MET A 57 8.88 -8.13 -9.98
N SER A 58 8.67 -9.10 -10.88
CA SER A 58 9.72 -9.56 -11.78
C SER A 58 10.22 -8.50 -12.76
N ARG A 59 9.33 -7.59 -13.19
CA ARG A 59 9.66 -6.53 -14.15
C ARG A 59 10.28 -5.27 -13.51
N ARG A 60 9.92 -4.97 -12.26
CA ARG A 60 10.23 -3.69 -11.62
C ARG A 60 11.17 -3.80 -10.41
N LEU A 61 11.55 -5.00 -10.00
CA LEU A 61 12.45 -5.18 -8.86
C LEU A 61 13.77 -4.41 -9.04
N SER A 62 14.40 -4.51 -10.20
CA SER A 62 15.69 -3.87 -10.50
C SER A 62 15.64 -2.34 -10.53
N SER A 63 14.46 -1.73 -10.70
CA SER A 63 14.29 -0.28 -10.68
C SER A 63 14.06 0.30 -9.29
N LEU A 64 13.95 -0.55 -8.26
CA LEU A 64 13.77 -0.11 -6.89
C LEU A 64 15.05 0.55 -6.37
N LYS A 65 15.02 1.87 -6.16
CA LYS A 65 16.19 2.66 -5.70
C LYS A 65 16.62 2.35 -4.26
N VAL A 66 15.66 2.02 -3.40
CA VAL A 66 15.88 1.78 -1.97
C VAL A 66 15.39 0.38 -1.62
N LEU A 67 16.31 -0.58 -1.52
CA LEU A 67 15.97 -1.98 -1.22
C LEU A 67 15.29 -2.17 0.14
N ALA A 68 15.60 -1.33 1.13
CA ALA A 68 14.92 -1.34 2.43
C ALA A 68 13.41 -1.05 2.32
N ALA A 69 12.95 -0.43 1.22
CA ALA A 69 11.54 -0.18 0.96
C ALA A 69 10.81 -1.36 0.30
N PHE A 70 11.50 -2.47 0.00
CA PHE A 70 10.97 -3.58 -0.78
C PHE A 70 9.62 -4.12 -0.26
N SER A 71 9.50 -4.38 1.04
CA SER A 71 8.24 -4.90 1.60
C SER A 71 7.08 -3.93 1.45
N GLY A 72 7.31 -2.64 1.73
CA GLY A 72 6.27 -1.61 1.57
C GLY A 72 5.87 -1.43 0.11
N TRP A 73 6.84 -1.43 -0.81
CA TRP A 73 6.61 -1.41 -2.24
C TRP A 73 5.79 -2.62 -2.71
N LEU A 74 6.15 -3.83 -2.27
CA LEU A 74 5.44 -5.05 -2.64
C LEU A 74 3.98 -5.01 -2.17
N PHE A 75 3.71 -4.58 -0.93
CA PHE A 75 2.33 -4.44 -0.45
C PHE A 75 1.53 -3.39 -1.23
N LYS A 76 2.15 -2.28 -1.63
CA LYS A 76 1.52 -1.28 -2.51
C LYS A 76 1.15 -1.88 -3.86
N VAL A 77 2.01 -2.71 -4.45
CA VAL A 77 1.73 -3.44 -5.69
C VAL A 77 0.51 -4.34 -5.51
N VAL A 78 0.47 -5.18 -4.47
CA VAL A 78 -0.68 -6.08 -4.24
C VAL A 78 -1.97 -5.29 -4.03
N GLN A 79 -1.92 -4.21 -3.24
CA GLN A 79 -3.08 -3.35 -2.99
C GLN A 79 -3.60 -2.70 -4.28
N ARG A 80 -2.71 -2.29 -5.19
CA ARG A 80 -3.07 -1.74 -6.50
C ARG A 80 -3.80 -2.78 -7.35
N GLU A 81 -3.27 -3.99 -7.45
CA GLU A 81 -3.88 -5.04 -8.26
C GLU A 81 -5.27 -5.45 -7.73
N CYS A 82 -5.43 -5.57 -6.40
CA CYS A 82 -6.74 -5.80 -5.79
C CYS A 82 -7.75 -4.72 -6.16
N ARG A 83 -7.35 -3.44 -6.13
CA ARG A 83 -8.24 -2.32 -6.48
C ARG A 83 -8.57 -2.31 -7.97
N ARG A 84 -7.58 -2.55 -8.84
CA ARG A 84 -7.77 -2.59 -10.29
C ARG A 84 -8.79 -3.65 -10.70
N LEU A 85 -8.65 -4.87 -10.16
CA LEU A 85 -9.56 -5.98 -10.44
C LEU A 85 -10.95 -5.73 -9.85
N GLY A 86 -11.02 -5.24 -8.61
CA GLY A 86 -12.30 -4.86 -8.00
C GLY A 86 -13.05 -3.78 -8.78
N ARG A 87 -12.36 -2.74 -9.29
CA ARG A 87 -12.97 -1.70 -10.14
C ARG A 87 -13.51 -2.27 -11.45
N ARG A 88 -12.79 -3.21 -12.08
CA ARG A 88 -13.23 -3.91 -13.29
C ARG A 88 -14.49 -4.73 -13.06
N ALA A 89 -14.63 -5.36 -11.89
CA ALA A 89 -15.83 -6.10 -11.51
C ALA A 89 -17.06 -5.18 -11.30
N PHE A 90 -16.86 -3.91 -10.93
CA PHE A 90 -17.93 -2.97 -10.62
C PHE A 90 -18.15 -1.86 -11.67
N ASN A 91 -17.45 -1.88 -12.83
CA ASN A 91 -17.58 -0.86 -13.89
C ASN A 91 -17.50 0.60 -13.38
N TYR A 92 -16.71 0.84 -12.32
CA TYR A 92 -16.68 2.12 -11.61
C TYR A 92 -15.26 2.72 -11.61
N ASP A 93 -15.12 3.94 -12.13
CA ASP A 93 -13.90 4.75 -12.03
C ASP A 93 -14.23 6.20 -11.62
N PRO A 94 -13.90 6.61 -10.37
CA PRO A 94 -13.93 8.01 -9.97
C PRO A 94 -12.56 8.72 -10.03
N TYR A 95 -11.44 8.02 -10.32
CA TYR A 95 -10.09 8.61 -10.34
C TYR A 95 -9.16 7.84 -11.28
N ASP A 96 -8.82 8.48 -12.41
CA ASP A 96 -7.81 8.07 -13.38
C ASP A 96 -6.42 7.89 -12.72
N GLU A 97 -6.08 6.62 -12.49
CA GLU A 97 -4.90 6.17 -11.74
C GLU A 97 -3.60 6.38 -12.54
N GLU A 98 -3.69 6.36 -13.87
CA GLU A 98 -2.55 6.62 -14.76
C GLU A 98 -2.15 8.09 -14.69
N ARG A 99 -3.14 8.97 -14.61
CA ARG A 99 -2.94 10.41 -14.39
C ARG A 99 -2.37 10.71 -13.00
N ALA A 100 -2.78 9.97 -11.96
CA ALA A 100 -2.21 10.10 -10.62
C ALA A 100 -0.73 9.64 -10.55
N GLU A 101 -0.37 8.56 -11.26
CA GLU A 101 1.02 8.09 -11.35
C GLU A 101 1.91 9.09 -12.10
N GLN A 102 1.44 9.65 -13.23
CA GLN A 102 2.15 10.70 -13.95
C GLN A 102 2.34 11.96 -13.10
N TRP A 103 1.33 12.31 -12.30
CA TRP A 103 1.41 13.44 -11.37
C TRP A 103 2.42 13.20 -10.24
N LEU A 104 2.44 12.02 -9.63
CA LEU A 104 3.42 11.67 -8.60
C LEU A 104 4.86 11.60 -9.14
N ALA A 105 5.04 11.08 -10.36
CA ALA A 105 6.35 10.96 -11.00
C ALA A 105 6.96 12.31 -11.43
N SER A 106 6.12 13.34 -11.59
CA SER A 106 6.55 14.68 -12.00
C SER A 106 6.84 15.63 -10.83
N ARG A 107 6.61 15.20 -9.58
CA ARG A 107 6.87 15.99 -8.38
C ARG A 107 8.10 15.50 -7.61
N ASP A 108 8.74 16.42 -6.90
CA ASP A 108 9.79 16.11 -5.95
C ASP A 108 9.21 15.35 -4.75
N ASP A 109 9.77 14.18 -4.47
CA ASP A 109 9.36 13.27 -3.38
C ASP A 109 9.57 13.93 -2.00
N ALA A 110 10.52 14.86 -1.87
CA ALA A 110 10.69 15.64 -0.64
C ALA A 110 9.59 16.70 -0.45
N GLY A 111 9.21 17.41 -1.52
CA GLY A 111 8.10 18.35 -1.51
C GLY A 111 6.75 17.69 -1.20
N LEU A 112 6.48 16.54 -1.83
CA LEU A 112 5.27 15.75 -1.56
C LEU A 112 5.18 15.25 -0.11
N ARG A 113 6.30 14.83 0.48
CA ARG A 113 6.34 14.45 1.90
C ARG A 113 6.05 15.64 2.81
N MET A 114 6.59 16.81 2.50
CA MET A 114 6.36 18.02 3.29
C MET A 114 4.89 18.45 3.25
N GLU A 115 4.29 18.48 2.06
CA GLU A 115 2.86 18.78 1.89
C GLU A 115 1.97 17.78 2.65
N LEU A 116 2.31 16.48 2.61
CA LEU A 116 1.60 15.46 3.37
C LEU A 116 1.71 15.66 4.88
N VAL A 117 2.90 15.96 5.39
CA VAL A 117 3.10 16.23 6.82
C VAL A 117 2.27 17.43 7.25
N GLN A 118 2.30 18.53 6.50
CA GLN A 118 1.52 19.74 6.79
C GLN A 118 0.02 19.48 6.79
N ALA A 119 -0.48 18.71 5.81
CA ALA A 119 -1.89 18.33 5.74
C ALA A 119 -2.32 17.45 6.92
N LEU A 120 -1.46 16.52 7.35
CA LEU A 120 -1.72 15.68 8.52
C LEU A 120 -1.66 16.47 9.83
N GLU A 121 -0.70 17.38 9.99
CA GLU A 121 -0.58 18.25 11.16
C GLU A 121 -1.76 19.23 11.29
N SER A 122 -2.41 19.56 10.17
CA SER A 122 -3.60 20.41 10.14
C SER A 122 -4.89 19.68 10.55
N LEU A 123 -4.86 18.34 10.68
CA LEU A 123 -6.02 17.60 11.14
C LEU A 123 -6.30 17.84 12.64
N PRO A 124 -7.58 17.92 13.03
CA PRO A 124 -7.97 17.77 14.43
C PRO A 124 -7.36 16.52 15.04
N ARG A 125 -6.94 16.59 16.31
CA ARG A 125 -6.20 15.51 16.99
C ARG A 125 -6.85 14.13 16.85
N ASP A 126 -8.16 14.04 17.03
CA ASP A 126 -8.89 12.76 16.94
C ASP A 126 -8.86 12.15 15.53
N TYR A 127 -8.74 12.98 14.49
CA TYR A 127 -8.63 12.55 13.11
C TYR A 127 -7.20 12.21 12.72
N LEU A 128 -6.21 12.95 13.23
CA LEU A 128 -4.81 12.55 13.08
C LEU A 128 -4.56 11.20 13.77
N GLN A 129 -5.04 11.04 15.01
CA GLN A 129 -4.84 9.83 15.80
C GLN A 129 -5.36 8.59 15.10
N ILE A 130 -6.58 8.64 14.55
CA ILE A 130 -7.16 7.48 13.85
C ILE A 130 -6.42 7.14 12.55
N VAL A 131 -5.85 8.15 11.87
CA VAL A 131 -5.03 7.94 10.67
C VAL A 131 -3.69 7.32 11.05
N LEU A 132 -3.03 7.79 12.11
CA LEU A 132 -1.77 7.20 12.60
C LEU A 132 -1.98 5.74 13.00
N LEU A 133 -2.99 5.45 13.82
CA LEU A 133 -3.29 4.08 14.25
C LEU A 133 -3.59 3.16 13.06
N ARG A 134 -4.26 3.66 12.02
CA ARG A 134 -4.62 2.84 10.87
C ARG A 134 -3.50 2.67 9.86
N ASP A 135 -2.85 3.77 9.49
CA ASP A 135 -1.99 3.87 8.31
C ASP A 135 -0.49 3.83 8.66
N PHE A 136 -0.13 4.00 9.94
CA PHE A 136 1.24 3.88 10.45
C PHE A 136 1.43 2.68 11.39
N GLU A 137 0.53 2.50 12.36
CA GLU A 137 0.56 1.35 13.30
C GLU A 137 -0.13 0.10 12.72
N GLU A 138 -0.74 0.22 11.52
CA GLU A 138 -1.43 -0.86 10.79
C GLU A 138 -2.56 -1.58 11.56
N LEU A 139 -3.12 -0.96 12.61
CA LEU A 139 -4.19 -1.55 13.41
C LEU A 139 -5.47 -1.77 12.57
N SER A 140 -6.16 -2.87 12.85
CA SER A 140 -7.49 -3.15 12.30
C SER A 140 -8.54 -2.19 12.85
N ILE A 141 -9.66 -2.06 12.14
CA ILE A 141 -10.80 -1.25 12.61
C ILE A 141 -11.31 -1.72 13.98
N ALA A 142 -11.20 -3.01 14.28
CA ALA A 142 -11.61 -3.56 15.57
C ALA A 142 -10.64 -3.18 16.69
N GLU A 143 -9.33 -3.26 16.44
CA GLU A 143 -8.29 -2.86 17.40
C GLU A 143 -8.35 -1.36 17.67
N ILE A 144 -8.52 -0.53 16.64
CA ILE A 144 -8.69 0.93 16.80
C ILE A 144 -9.97 1.25 17.58
N ALA A 145 -11.06 0.52 17.32
CA ALA A 145 -12.31 0.71 18.05
C ALA A 145 -12.13 0.40 19.54
N GLN A 146 -11.40 -0.65 19.89
CA GLN A 146 -11.05 -0.96 21.28
C GLN A 146 -10.14 0.10 21.88
N GLU A 147 -9.06 0.47 21.19
CA GLU A 147 -8.06 1.44 21.63
C GLU A 147 -8.68 2.82 21.93
N LEU A 148 -9.60 3.28 21.07
CA LEU A 148 -10.22 4.59 21.18
C LEU A 148 -11.56 4.58 21.93
N GLY A 149 -12.01 3.43 22.43
CA GLY A 149 -13.33 3.30 23.07
C GLY A 149 -14.51 3.63 22.16
N LEU A 150 -14.39 3.32 20.87
CA LEU A 150 -15.40 3.60 19.85
C LEU A 150 -16.11 2.33 19.38
N THR A 151 -17.23 2.50 18.69
CA THR A 151 -17.79 1.40 17.89
C THR A 151 -17.00 1.25 16.58
N THR A 152 -17.04 0.06 15.97
CA THR A 152 -16.44 -0.17 14.65
C THR A 152 -17.05 0.73 13.57
N ALA A 153 -18.35 1.05 13.67
CA ALA A 153 -19.02 1.98 12.77
C ALA A 153 -18.53 3.42 12.95
N ALA A 154 -18.39 3.89 14.19
CA ALA A 154 -17.82 5.20 14.49
C ALA A 154 -16.35 5.30 14.03
N THR A 155 -15.59 4.23 14.20
CA THR A 155 -14.19 4.13 13.73
C THR A 155 -14.10 4.27 12.21
N LYS A 156 -14.92 3.52 11.45
CA LYS A 156 -14.98 3.63 9.98
C LYS A 156 -15.36 5.04 9.53
N SER A 157 -16.40 5.62 10.13
CA SER A 157 -16.87 6.97 9.80
C SER A 157 -15.80 8.03 10.09
N ARG A 158 -15.16 7.95 11.25
CA ARG A 158 -14.11 8.88 11.67
C ARG A 158 -12.88 8.79 10.78
N LEU A 159 -12.43 7.58 10.43
CA LEU A 159 -11.30 7.36 9.52
C LEU A 159 -11.60 7.89 8.11
N HIS A 160 -12.81 7.65 7.61
CA HIS A 160 -13.23 8.21 6.33
C HIS A 160 -13.16 9.74 6.33
N ARG A 161 -13.74 10.37 7.35
CA ARG A 161 -13.75 11.83 7.48
C ARG A 161 -12.34 12.42 7.63
N ALA A 162 -11.48 11.77 8.40
CA ALA A 162 -10.08 12.16 8.54
C ALA A 162 -9.34 12.18 7.20
N ARG A 163 -9.54 11.14 6.36
CA ARG A 163 -8.93 11.07 5.03
C ARG A 163 -9.50 12.07 4.04
N THR A 164 -10.80 12.38 4.14
CA THR A 164 -11.41 13.43 3.31
C THR A 164 -10.80 14.80 3.64
N LEU A 165 -10.69 15.14 4.93
CA LEU A 165 -10.08 16.40 5.36
C LEU A 165 -8.60 16.49 4.98
N ALA A 166 -7.83 15.42 5.18
CA ALA A 166 -6.42 15.39 4.78
C ALA A 166 -6.26 15.64 3.28
N ARG A 167 -7.18 15.14 2.45
CA ARG A 167 -7.19 15.39 1.01
C ARG A 167 -7.53 16.84 0.69
N GLU A 168 -8.51 17.42 1.37
CA GLU A 168 -8.86 18.84 1.19
C GLU A 168 -7.65 19.74 1.47
N TYR A 169 -6.87 19.44 2.51
CA TYR A 169 -5.65 20.18 2.85
C TYR A 169 -4.46 19.92 1.92
N LEU A 170 -4.49 18.84 1.12
CA LEU A 170 -3.46 18.54 0.11
C LEU A 170 -3.75 19.21 -1.25
N VAL A 171 -5.00 19.56 -1.51
CA VAL A 171 -5.45 20.09 -2.81
C VAL A 171 -5.78 21.58 -2.75
N GLY A 172 -5.99 22.13 -1.55
CA GLY A 172 -6.10 23.57 -1.29
C GLY A 172 -4.75 24.23 -1.03
#